data_AF-A0A423HP37-F1
#
_entry.id   AF-A0A423HP37-F1
#
_cell.length_a   1.000
_cell.length_b   1.000
_cell.length_c   1.000
_cell.angle_alpha   90.00
_cell.angle_beta   90.00
_cell.angle_gamma   90.00
#
_symmetry.space_group_name_H-M   'P 1'
#
loop_
_entity.id
_entity.type
_entity.pdbx_description
1 polymer ?
#
loop_
_entity_poly.entity_id
_entity_poly.type
_entity_poly.pdbx_seq_one_letter_code
_entity_poly.pdbx_strand_id
1 'polypeptide(L)'
;MLEQKLFILLAWYRRKFVETPILGCIFVSAANLYTDIEHPVHQVCLVHKHMLIDMIAQLLGGFGYANPRELAMQCLILFEGARNLYTIKVQGDSLESATRVLLMLLQQHRPQPQPHPSSSSPAPGEV
;
A
#
# COMPACT_ATOMS: atom_id res chain seq x y z
N MET A 1 17.60 -4.69 -1.09
CA MET A 1 17.12 -4.22 0.24
C MET A 1 15.80 -3.46 0.20
N LEU A 2 15.64 -2.32 -0.51
CA LEU A 2 14.35 -1.58 -0.57
C LEU A 2 13.20 -2.45 -1.11
N GLU A 3 13.39 -3.03 -2.29
CA GLU A 3 12.43 -3.95 -2.94
C GLU A 3 12.07 -5.15 -2.04
N GLN A 4 13.02 -5.65 -1.23
CA GLN A 4 12.75 -6.75 -0.29
C GLN A 4 11.84 -6.33 0.86
N LYS A 5 12.00 -5.13 1.45
CA LYS A 5 11.11 -4.67 2.52
C LYS A 5 9.69 -4.45 2.01
N LEU A 6 9.57 -3.89 0.81
CA LEU A 6 8.30 -3.66 0.13
C LEU A 6 7.66 -5.02 -0.23
N PHE A 7 8.40 -5.94 -0.84
CA PHE A 7 7.97 -7.31 -1.10
C PHE A 7 7.55 -8.06 0.17
N ILE A 8 8.24 -7.89 1.30
CA ILE A 8 7.85 -8.47 2.59
C ILE A 8 6.52 -7.89 3.07
N LEU A 9 6.27 -6.59 2.91
CA LEU A 9 4.95 -6.01 3.20
C LEU A 9 3.87 -6.61 2.28
N LEU A 10 4.10 -6.65 0.97
CA LEU A 10 3.15 -7.20 0.00
C LEU A 10 2.86 -8.68 0.27
N ALA A 11 3.88 -9.47 0.59
CA ALA A 11 3.76 -10.88 0.95
C ALA A 11 3.10 -11.09 2.31
N TRP A 12 3.35 -10.22 3.30
CA TRP A 12 2.65 -10.23 4.59
C TRP A 12 1.17 -9.87 4.42
N TYR A 13 0.88 -8.84 3.62
CA TYR A 13 -0.47 -8.41 3.30
C TYR A 13 -1.23 -9.54 2.59
N ARG A 14 -0.64 -10.11 1.52
CA ARG A 14 -1.16 -11.33 0.85
C ARG A 14 -1.42 -12.45 1.85
N ARG A 15 -0.41 -12.88 2.61
CA ARG A 15 -0.54 -13.99 3.58
C ARG A 15 -1.68 -13.75 4.59
N LYS A 16 -1.73 -12.56 5.22
CA LYS A 16 -2.73 -12.26 6.25
C LYS A 16 -4.14 -12.01 5.70
N PHE A 17 -4.28 -11.47 4.49
CA PHE A 17 -5.58 -11.15 3.89
C PHE A 17 -6.20 -12.30 3.07
N VAL A 18 -5.41 -13.30 2.67
CA VAL A 18 -5.84 -14.40 1.77
C VAL A 18 -6.06 -15.71 2.52
N GLU A 19 -5.23 -16.01 3.52
CA GLU A 19 -5.30 -17.28 4.28
C GLU A 19 -6.41 -17.28 5.35
N THR A 20 -7.14 -16.17 5.54
CA THR A 20 -8.32 -16.11 6.41
C THR A 20 -9.59 -16.15 5.55
N PRO A 21 -10.47 -17.17 5.67
CA PRO A 21 -11.65 -17.30 4.83
C PRO A 21 -12.71 -16.27 5.21
N ILE A 22 -12.66 -15.10 4.58
CA ILE A 22 -13.60 -14.00 4.77
C ILE A 22 -14.21 -13.61 3.42
N LEU A 23 -15.50 -13.29 3.42
CA LEU A 23 -16.26 -12.82 2.26
C LEU A 23 -15.80 -11.42 1.86
N GLY A 24 -14.68 -11.32 1.13
CA GLY A 24 -14.03 -10.06 0.79
C GLY A 24 -13.40 -9.40 2.00
N CYS A 25 -13.53 -8.08 2.11
CA CYS A 25 -13.18 -7.39 3.36
C CYS A 25 -14.35 -7.40 4.32
N ILE A 26 -14.16 -7.87 5.56
CA ILE A 26 -15.21 -7.75 6.59
C ILE A 26 -15.71 -6.30 6.75
N PHE A 27 -14.82 -5.31 6.66
CA PHE A 27 -15.18 -3.89 6.74
C PHE A 27 -15.92 -3.36 5.50
N VAL A 28 -15.58 -3.80 4.27
CA VAL A 28 -16.34 -3.38 3.08
C VAL A 28 -17.69 -4.07 3.02
N SER A 29 -17.72 -5.37 3.32
CA SER A 29 -18.96 -6.15 3.38
C SER A 29 -19.89 -5.65 4.48
N ALA A 30 -19.37 -5.21 5.63
CA ALA A 30 -20.15 -4.54 6.66
C ALA A 30 -20.65 -3.15 6.21
N ALA A 31 -19.80 -2.31 5.60
CA ALA A 31 -20.24 -1.01 5.08
C ALA A 31 -21.32 -1.13 3.99
N ASN A 32 -21.35 -2.23 3.22
CA ASN A 32 -22.41 -2.53 2.26
C ASN A 32 -23.73 -2.99 2.92
N LEU A 33 -23.69 -3.51 4.14
CA LEU A 33 -24.90 -3.87 4.92
C LEU A 33 -25.46 -2.67 5.71
N TYR A 34 -24.57 -1.80 6.20
CA TYR A 34 -24.91 -0.58 6.92
C TYR A 34 -24.68 0.62 6.00
N THR A 35 -25.63 0.88 5.10
CA THR A 35 -25.50 1.87 4.02
C THR A 35 -25.64 3.33 4.44
N ASP A 36 -26.22 3.60 5.61
CA ASP A 36 -26.16 4.92 6.25
C ASP A 36 -24.72 5.20 6.69
N ILE A 37 -24.14 6.28 6.16
CA ILE A 37 -22.76 6.69 6.42
C ILE A 37 -22.57 7.08 7.89
N GLU A 38 -23.60 7.64 8.53
CA GLU A 38 -23.54 8.04 9.93
C GLU A 38 -23.75 6.85 10.90
N HIS A 39 -24.09 5.66 10.37
CA HIS A 39 -24.22 4.47 11.20
C HIS A 39 -22.88 4.09 11.84
N PRO A 40 -22.82 3.78 13.16
CA PRO A 40 -21.55 3.52 13.86
C PRO A 40 -20.68 2.42 13.22
N VAL A 41 -21.30 1.38 12.64
CA VAL A 41 -20.55 0.33 11.92
C VAL A 41 -19.91 0.88 10.63
N HIS A 42 -20.61 1.74 9.89
CA HIS A 42 -20.07 2.35 8.68
C HIS A 42 -18.88 3.26 9.01
N GLN A 43 -19.01 4.09 10.04
CA GLN A 43 -17.93 4.94 10.56
C GLN A 43 -16.69 4.12 10.98
N VAL A 44 -16.86 3.02 11.72
CA VAL A 44 -15.75 2.11 12.08
C VAL A 44 -15.08 1.52 10.82
N CYS A 45 -15.85 1.19 9.79
CA CYS A 45 -15.32 0.68 8.53
C CYS A 45 -14.51 1.74 7.76
N LEU A 46 -15.00 2.98 7.68
CA LEU A 46 -14.26 4.11 7.10
C LEU A 46 -12.96 4.39 7.87
N VAL A 47 -13.02 4.45 9.20
CA VAL A 47 -11.86 4.67 10.08
C VAL A 47 -10.81 3.56 9.89
N HIS A 48 -11.21 2.30 9.75
CA HIS A 48 -10.28 1.22 9.42
C HIS A 48 -9.61 1.40 8.04
N LYS A 49 -10.34 1.86 7.01
CA LYS A 49 -9.73 2.13 5.69
C LYS A 49 -8.75 3.28 5.73
N HIS A 50 -9.06 4.36 6.44
CA HIS A 50 -8.12 5.47 6.64
C HIS A 50 -6.84 5.01 7.36
N MET A 51 -6.94 4.20 8.42
CA MET A 51 -5.76 3.62 9.07
C MET A 51 -4.86 2.81 8.12
N LEU A 52 -5.43 2.03 7.21
CA LEU A 52 -4.64 1.30 6.21
C LEU A 52 -3.93 2.24 5.23
N ILE A 53 -4.61 3.29 4.75
CA ILE A 53 -4.00 4.31 3.87
C ILE A 53 -2.85 5.01 4.60
N ASP A 54 -3.09 5.47 5.83
CA ASP A 54 -2.10 6.23 6.59
C ASP A 54 -0.88 5.36 6.96
N MET A 55 -1.07 4.07 7.31
CA MET A 55 0.01 3.11 7.52
C MET A 55 0.88 2.91 6.27
N ILE A 56 0.24 2.68 5.11
CA ILE A 56 0.97 2.47 3.84
C ILE A 56 1.67 3.78 3.42
N ALA A 57 1.03 4.94 3.62
CA ALA A 57 1.60 6.25 3.31
C ALA A 57 2.82 6.57 4.19
N GLN A 58 2.76 6.29 5.49
CA GLN A 58 3.90 6.44 6.40
C GLN A 58 5.09 5.57 5.96
N LEU A 59 4.82 4.33 5.57
CA LEU A 59 5.85 3.41 5.09
C LEU A 59 6.49 3.88 3.77
N LEU A 60 5.68 4.28 2.78
CA LEU A 60 6.17 4.80 1.50
C LEU A 60 6.95 6.11 1.68
N GLY A 61 6.47 7.01 2.54
CA GLY A 61 7.17 8.24 2.91
C GLY A 61 8.51 7.96 3.61
N GLY A 62 8.55 6.97 4.51
CA GLY A 62 9.78 6.51 5.15
C GLY A 62 10.79 5.85 4.20
N PHE A 63 10.38 5.49 2.98
CA PHE A 63 11.25 5.07 1.89
C PHE A 63 11.59 6.18 0.89
N GLY A 64 11.05 7.39 1.05
CA GLY A 64 11.31 8.54 0.17
C GLY A 64 10.45 8.59 -1.09
N TYR A 65 9.35 7.85 -1.16
CA TYR A 65 8.43 7.94 -2.30
C TYR A 65 7.77 9.32 -2.37
N ALA A 66 7.70 9.89 -3.58
CA ALA A 66 6.87 11.06 -3.85
C ALA A 66 5.38 10.68 -3.71
N ASN A 67 4.55 11.64 -3.30
CA ASN A 67 3.10 11.49 -3.12
C ASN A 67 2.68 10.19 -2.38
N PRO A 68 3.25 9.87 -1.20
CA PRO A 68 3.09 8.56 -0.60
C PRO A 68 1.64 8.22 -0.20
N ARG A 69 0.80 9.24 0.05
CA ARG A 69 -0.64 9.05 0.32
C ARG A 69 -1.45 8.66 -0.92
N GLU A 70 -1.07 9.19 -2.09
CA GLU A 70 -1.70 8.83 -3.37
C GLU A 70 -1.36 7.39 -3.74
N LEU A 71 -0.07 7.03 -3.66
CA LEU A 71 0.39 5.66 -3.86
C LEU A 71 -0.27 4.70 -2.85
N ALA A 72 -0.42 5.08 -1.58
CA ALA A 72 -1.11 4.27 -0.58
C ALA A 72 -2.58 4.00 -0.93
N MET A 73 -3.30 4.98 -1.48
CA MET A 73 -4.66 4.79 -1.98
C MET A 73 -4.70 3.82 -3.17
N GLN A 74 -3.75 3.94 -4.11
CA GLN A 74 -3.61 3.03 -5.24
C GLN A 74 -3.29 1.59 -4.79
N CYS A 75 -2.41 1.42 -3.79
CA CYS A 75 -2.16 0.13 -3.12
C CYS A 75 -3.46 -0.48 -2.59
N LEU A 76 -4.24 0.29 -1.83
CA LEU A 76 -5.47 -0.19 -1.19
C LEU A 76 -6.51 -0.59 -2.24
N ILE A 77 -6.72 0.22 -3.29
CA ILE A 77 -7.65 -0.10 -4.39
C ILE A 77 -7.31 -1.45 -5.04
N LEU A 78 -6.03 -1.67 -5.38
CA LEU A 78 -5.56 -2.92 -5.98
C LEU A 78 -5.82 -4.13 -5.06
N PHE A 79 -5.56 -4.00 -3.76
CA PHE A 79 -5.79 -5.06 -2.79
C PHE A 79 -7.27 -5.36 -2.52
N GLU A 80 -8.11 -4.34 -2.37
CA GLU A 80 -9.55 -4.50 -2.14
C GLU A 80 -10.21 -5.15 -3.35
N GLY A 81 -9.90 -4.68 -4.57
CA GLY A 81 -10.38 -5.27 -5.82
C GLY A 81 -9.94 -6.72 -5.99
N ALA A 82 -8.64 -7.00 -5.80
CA ALA A 82 -8.10 -8.35 -5.93
C ALA A 82 -8.76 -9.37 -5.02
N ARG A 83 -8.94 -9.04 -3.73
CA ARG A 83 -9.59 -9.97 -2.78
C ARG A 83 -11.08 -10.14 -3.10
N ASN A 84 -11.80 -9.09 -3.51
CA ASN A 84 -13.20 -9.25 -3.91
C ASN A 84 -13.35 -10.23 -5.08
N LEU A 85 -12.51 -10.08 -6.12
CA LEU A 85 -12.46 -11.01 -7.27
C LEU A 85 -12.04 -12.44 -6.85
N TYR A 86 -11.11 -12.57 -5.89
CA TYR A 86 -10.68 -13.85 -5.34
C TYR A 86 -11.81 -14.56 -4.59
N THR A 87 -12.53 -13.85 -3.72
CA THR A 87 -13.66 -14.39 -2.94
C THR A 87 -14.76 -14.96 -3.84
N ILE A 88 -15.10 -14.29 -4.95
CA ILE A 88 -16.09 -14.77 -5.91
C ILE A 88 -15.53 -15.75 -6.95
N LYS A 89 -14.25 -16.15 -6.81
CA LYS A 89 -13.55 -17.13 -7.68
C LYS A 89 -13.55 -16.77 -9.17
N VAL A 90 -13.30 -15.50 -9.49
CA VAL A 90 -12.99 -15.09 -10.87
C VAL A 90 -11.75 -15.84 -11.36
N GLN A 91 -11.72 -16.17 -12.65
CA GLN A 91 -10.66 -16.98 -13.26
C GLN A 91 -9.27 -16.33 -13.11
N GLY A 92 -8.29 -17.13 -12.68
CA GLY A 92 -6.90 -16.71 -12.45
C GLY A 92 -6.61 -16.32 -11.00
N ASP A 93 -5.36 -15.93 -10.72
CA ASP A 93 -4.98 -15.39 -9.41
C ASP A 93 -5.03 -13.86 -9.45
N SER A 94 -6.15 -13.30 -8.99
CA SER A 94 -6.35 -11.85 -8.92
C SER A 94 -5.38 -11.15 -7.96
N LEU A 95 -4.87 -11.85 -6.95
CA LEU A 95 -3.96 -11.33 -5.93
C LEU A 95 -2.53 -11.27 -6.48
N GLU A 96 -2.11 -12.29 -7.22
CA GLU A 96 -0.86 -12.27 -7.98
C GLU A 96 -0.89 -11.15 -9.04
N SER A 97 -2.01 -11.02 -9.77
CA SER A 97 -2.19 -9.96 -10.78
C SER A 97 -2.05 -8.56 -10.17
N ALA A 98 -2.74 -8.29 -9.06
CA ALA A 98 -2.63 -7.01 -8.35
C ALA A 98 -1.24 -6.79 -7.73
N THR A 99 -0.60 -7.83 -7.20
CA THR A 99 0.78 -7.76 -6.67
C THR A 99 1.75 -7.33 -7.77
N ARG A 100 1.62 -7.89 -8.98
CA ARG A 100 2.46 -7.52 -10.14
C ARG A 100 2.24 -6.07 -10.58
N VAL A 101 0.99 -5.62 -10.69
CA VAL A 101 0.65 -4.22 -11.04
C VAL A 101 1.21 -3.27 -9.98
N LEU A 102 1.09 -3.62 -8.70
CA LEU A 102 1.59 -2.83 -7.59
C LEU A 102 3.13 -2.73 -7.60
N LEU A 103 3.83 -3.83 -7.89
CA LEU A 103 5.29 -3.81 -8.08
C LEU A 103 5.71 -2.88 -9.24
N MET A 104 5.02 -2.94 -10.39
CA MET A 104 5.27 -2.04 -11.52
C MET A 104 5.07 -0.56 -11.14
N LEU A 105 3.97 -0.25 -10.47
CA LEU A 105 3.65 1.10 -9.98
C LEU A 105 4.74 1.65 -9.04
N LEU A 106 5.21 0.82 -8.10
CA LEU A 106 6.23 1.16 -7.12
C LEU A 106 7.65 1.19 -7.69
N GLN A 107 7.89 0.54 -8.83
CA GLN A 107 9.12 0.69 -9.62
C GLN A 107 9.11 1.98 -10.43
N GLN A 108 7.99 2.35 -11.05
CA GLN A 108 7.83 3.60 -11.80
C GLN A 108 8.04 4.84 -10.92
N HIS A 109 7.53 4.81 -9.69
CA HIS A 109 7.66 5.91 -8.72
C HIS A 109 8.86 5.75 -7.76
N ARG A 110 9.84 4.91 -8.13
CA ARG A 110 10.99 4.61 -7.27
C ARG A 110 11.72 5.91 -6.86
N PRO A 111 11.98 6.13 -5.56
CA PRO A 111 12.81 7.24 -5.10
C PRO A 111 14.17 7.22 -5.80
N GLN A 112 14.54 8.32 -6.44
CA GLN A 112 15.92 8.47 -6.89
C GLN A 112 16.80 8.75 -5.66
N PRO A 113 18.02 8.17 -5.59
CA PRO A 113 18.96 8.53 -4.54
C PRO A 113 19.26 10.04 -4.67
N GLN A 114 18.99 10.81 -3.62
CA GLN A 114 19.37 12.21 -3.60
C GLN A 114 20.89 12.31 -3.75
N PRO A 115 21.42 13.20 -4.62
CA PRO A 115 22.85 13.43 -4.67
C PRO A 115 23.29 13.98 -3.31
N HIS A 116 24.20 13.28 -2.64
CA HIS A 116 24.84 13.81 -1.44
C HIS A 116 25.48 15.16 -1.79
N PRO A 117 25.30 16.21 -0.98
CA PRO A 117 26.05 17.44 -1.16
C PRO A 117 27.54 17.08 -1.02
N SER A 118 28.29 17.26 -2.10
CA SER A 118 29.73 17.05 -2.10
C SER A 118 30.33 17.97 -1.05
N SER A 119 30.92 17.39 -0.01
CA SER A 119 31.66 18.11 1.02
C SER A 119 32.92 18.70 0.40
N SER A 120 32.79 19.90 -0.17
CA SER A 120 33.90 20.76 -0.54
C SER A 120 34.57 21.26 0.76
N SER A 121 35.40 20.40 1.34
CA SER A 121 36.43 20.86 2.28
C SER A 121 37.35 21.79 1.49
N PRO A 122 37.62 23.02 1.96
CA PRO A 122 38.63 23.85 1.32
C PRO A 122 39.99 23.15 1.42
N ALA A 123 40.81 23.30 0.37
CA ALA A 123 42.17 22.77 0.36
C ALA A 123 43.03 23.52 1.40
N PRO A 124 43.98 22.84 2.07
CA PRO A 124 44.86 23.50 3.03
C PRO A 124 45.94 24.30 2.29
N GLY A 125 45.78 25.63 2.27
CA GLY A 125 46.86 26.58 1.98
C GLY A 125 46.64 27.47 0.75
N GLU A 126 46.10 28.67 1.00
CA GLU A 126 46.50 29.88 0.28
C GLU A 126 46.83 30.97 1.31
N VAL A 127 48.13 31.31 1.33
CA VAL A 127 48.84 32.49 1.87
C VAL A 127 48.22 33.29 3.03
#